data_AF-A0A2N2N0N1-F1
#
_entry.id   AF-A0A2N2N0N1-F1
#
_cell.length_a   1.000
_cell.length_b   1.000
_cell.length_c   1.000
_cell.angle_alpha   90.00
_cell.angle_beta   90.00
_cell.angle_gamma   90.00
#
_symmetry.space_group_name_H-M   'P 1'
#
loop_
_entity.id
_entity.type
_entity.pdbx_description
1 polymer ?
#
loop_
_entity_poly.entity_id
_entity_poly.type
_entity_poly.pdbx_seq_one_letter_code
_entity_poly.pdbx_strand_id
1 'polypeptide(L)'
;MADIFTFLPNRSRGVVIHVIIILLLMGGCSVLVWQAFQQSGGIILVLDLLGAVVLFGFLPIVGYRGYALINGIYSLKRDGLRIRWGLRAEDIPLSEVTWVRPATDLETPLRLPAFSITGALLGYVDHPDLGQLEFIASDAQDLVIVATLDRYFVLSPENKEEFVQRFQRALEMGTLTPMEAYSAIPAAFLRQIVLDKYGRALIPAGFGLTLSLLVIVGLSISSRVTVSLGYDPNGLPLPPVDANQLLLLPVLGVLLYIAGTVAGVYFYRRPESRPVAWLVWTGSLLTPMILIVAAGMLVGAG
;
A
#
# COMPACT_ATOMS: atom_id res chain seq x y z
N MET A 1 8.06 39.07 -6.76
CA MET A 1 8.05 37.59 -6.71
C MET A 1 7.20 37.22 -5.52
N ALA A 2 6.20 36.34 -5.67
CA ALA A 2 5.37 35.96 -4.52
C ALA A 2 6.20 35.04 -3.61
N ASP A 3 6.37 35.43 -2.34
CA ASP A 3 7.10 34.62 -1.37
C ASP A 3 6.36 33.28 -1.15
N ILE A 4 7.07 32.18 -1.38
CA ILE A 4 6.58 30.82 -1.13
C ILE A 4 7.20 30.38 0.19
N PHE A 5 6.35 30.18 1.21
CA PHE A 5 6.80 29.63 2.50
C PHE A 5 6.59 28.12 2.47
N THR A 6 7.65 27.37 2.74
CA THR A 6 7.62 25.91 2.72
C THR A 6 7.86 25.38 4.12
N PHE A 7 6.92 24.57 4.60
CA PHE A 7 6.96 23.92 5.91
C PHE A 7 7.05 22.41 5.71
N LEU A 8 7.96 21.78 6.44
CA LEU A 8 8.13 20.33 6.42
C LEU A 8 7.35 19.71 7.57
N PRO A 9 6.87 18.46 7.46
CA PRO A 9 6.43 17.70 8.60
C PRO A 9 7.62 17.29 9.48
N ASN A 10 7.39 16.96 10.75
CA ASN A 10 8.43 16.35 11.58
C ASN A 10 8.77 14.94 11.05
N ARG A 11 9.98 14.77 10.51
CA ARG A 11 10.42 13.53 9.83
C ARG A 11 11.25 12.62 10.72
N SER A 12 12.04 13.16 11.65
CA SER A 12 13.13 12.43 12.31
C SER A 12 12.65 11.16 13.03
N ARG A 13 11.69 11.32 13.95
CA ARG A 13 11.10 10.19 14.70
C ARG A 13 10.37 9.22 13.78
N GLY A 14 9.59 9.75 12.84
CA GLY A 14 8.80 8.95 11.91
C GLY A 14 9.68 8.07 11.02
N VAL A 15 10.74 8.62 10.43
CA VAL A 15 11.67 7.86 9.58
C VAL A 15 12.35 6.74 10.36
N VAL A 16 12.83 7.02 11.58
CA VAL A 16 13.46 6.00 12.43
C VAL A 16 12.50 4.85 12.71
N ILE A 17 11.25 5.15 13.07
CA ILE A 17 10.22 4.13 13.33
C ILE A 17 9.94 3.29 12.08
N HIS A 18 9.79 3.92 10.91
CA HIS A 18 9.53 3.18 9.66
C HIS A 18 10.73 2.29 9.28
N VAL A 19 11.97 2.76 9.47
CA VAL A 19 13.19 1.96 9.24
C VAL A 19 13.22 0.76 10.18
N ILE A 20 12.95 0.95 11.47
CA ILE A 20 12.90 -0.15 12.45
C ILE A 20 11.83 -1.18 12.06
N ILE A 21 10.63 -0.74 11.69
CA ILE A 21 9.55 -1.64 11.26
C ILE A 21 9.97 -2.41 9.99
N ILE A 22 10.58 -1.75 9.01
CA ILE A 22 11.08 -2.41 7.80
C ILE A 22 12.14 -3.45 8.15
N LEU A 23 13.10 -3.14 9.03
CA LEU A 23 14.13 -4.08 9.49
C LEU A 23 13.51 -5.28 10.21
N LEU A 24 12.51 -5.06 11.07
CA LEU A 24 11.79 -6.13 11.77
C LEU A 24 11.02 -7.03 10.80
N LEU A 25 10.33 -6.45 9.82
CA LEU A 25 9.61 -7.19 8.78
C LEU A 25 10.58 -8.01 7.91
N MET A 26 11.68 -7.41 7.45
CA MET A 26 12.71 -8.12 6.68
C MET A 26 13.38 -9.22 7.50
N GLY A 27 13.70 -8.97 8.77
CA GLY A 27 14.25 -9.95 9.69
C GLY A 27 13.29 -11.14 9.88
N GLY A 28 12.00 -10.86 10.12
CA GLY A 28 10.96 -11.88 10.22
C GLY A 28 10.81 -12.70 8.93
N CYS A 29 10.76 -12.06 7.77
CA CYS A 29 10.76 -12.75 6.47
C CYS A 29 11.99 -13.66 6.33
N SER A 30 13.18 -13.15 6.67
CA SER A 30 14.43 -13.89 6.54
C SER A 30 14.46 -15.12 7.43
N VAL A 31 13.98 -15.00 8.68
CA VAL A 31 13.86 -16.11 9.63
C VAL A 31 12.87 -17.16 9.14
N LEU A 32 11.68 -16.75 8.70
CA LEU A 32 10.65 -17.69 8.21
C LEU A 32 11.10 -18.41 6.94
N VAL A 33 11.71 -17.69 5.99
CA VAL A 33 12.25 -18.31 4.76
C VAL A 33 13.42 -19.25 5.09
N TRP A 34 14.31 -18.86 6.02
CA TRP A 34 15.38 -19.73 6.49
C TRP A 34 14.81 -21.00 7.12
N GLN A 35 13.80 -20.89 7.99
CA GLN A 35 13.13 -22.04 8.61
C GLN A 35 12.48 -22.94 7.56
N ALA A 36 11.80 -22.36 6.57
CA ALA A 36 11.21 -23.09 5.46
C ALA A 36 12.24 -23.94 4.69
N PHE A 37 13.46 -23.44 4.46
CA PHE A 37 14.53 -24.19 3.79
C PHE A 37 15.02 -25.41 4.59
N GLN A 38 14.83 -25.42 5.90
CA GLN A 38 15.20 -26.54 6.76
C GLN A 38 14.12 -27.63 6.82
N GLN A 39 12.92 -27.37 6.27
CA GLN A 39 11.81 -28.32 6.28
C GLN A 39 11.84 -29.21 5.03
N SER A 40 11.49 -30.49 5.21
CA SER A 40 11.31 -31.46 4.12
C SER A 40 9.86 -31.53 3.62
N GLY A 41 9.02 -30.53 3.90
CA GLY A 41 7.61 -30.49 3.54
C GLY A 41 6.66 -30.21 4.72
N GLY A 42 5.37 -30.08 4.41
CA GLY A 42 4.30 -30.18 5.40
C GLY A 42 3.75 -28.87 5.94
N ILE A 43 2.98 -28.99 7.01
CA ILE A 43 2.22 -27.86 7.57
C ILE A 43 3.14 -26.75 8.06
N ILE A 44 4.30 -27.08 8.65
CA ILE A 44 5.27 -26.09 9.14
C ILE A 44 5.86 -25.30 7.97
N LEU A 45 6.31 -25.99 6.91
CA LEU A 45 6.76 -25.35 5.67
C LEU A 45 5.71 -24.37 5.12
N VAL A 46 4.44 -24.81 5.05
CA VAL A 46 3.34 -23.97 4.55
C VAL A 46 3.13 -22.75 5.44
N LEU A 47 3.12 -22.91 6.77
CA LEU A 47 2.95 -21.81 7.70
C LEU A 47 4.11 -20.80 7.63
N ASP A 48 5.34 -21.28 7.50
CA ASP A 48 6.53 -20.43 7.36
C ASP A 48 6.46 -19.59 6.08
N LEU A 49 6.13 -20.22 4.94
CA LEU A 49 6.02 -19.53 3.66
C LEU A 49 4.84 -18.56 3.62
N LEU A 50 3.66 -18.94 4.16
CA LEU A 50 2.52 -18.03 4.27
C LEU A 50 2.82 -16.86 5.20
N GLY A 51 3.47 -17.10 6.33
CA GLY A 51 3.92 -16.06 7.25
C GLY A 51 4.88 -15.09 6.55
N ALA A 52 5.84 -15.61 5.79
CA ALA A 52 6.78 -14.78 5.02
C ALA A 52 6.05 -13.92 3.97
N VAL A 53 5.05 -14.48 3.27
CA VAL A 53 4.23 -13.73 2.31
C VAL A 53 3.44 -12.61 3.01
N VAL A 54 2.87 -12.88 4.19
CA VAL A 54 2.14 -11.86 4.97
C VAL A 54 3.07 -10.73 5.39
N LEU A 55 4.23 -11.04 5.98
CA LEU A 55 5.21 -10.04 6.40
C LEU A 55 5.74 -9.24 5.20
N PHE A 56 6.05 -9.90 4.10
CA PHE A 56 6.48 -9.26 2.87
C PHE A 56 5.40 -8.32 2.30
N GLY A 57 4.12 -8.70 2.41
CA GLY A 57 2.98 -7.87 2.01
C GLY A 57 2.87 -6.55 2.76
N PHE A 58 3.33 -6.48 4.02
CA PHE A 58 3.35 -5.24 4.79
C PHE A 58 4.51 -4.29 4.42
N LEU A 59 5.61 -4.80 3.84
CA LEU A 59 6.76 -3.98 3.43
C LEU A 59 6.39 -2.81 2.50
N PRO A 60 5.66 -2.98 1.39
CA PRO A 60 5.31 -1.87 0.52
C PRO A 60 4.41 -0.83 1.21
N ILE A 61 3.57 -1.24 2.18
CA ILE A 61 2.72 -0.32 2.93
C ILE A 61 3.58 0.60 3.83
N VAL A 62 4.48 0.01 4.60
CA VAL A 62 5.39 0.75 5.49
C VAL A 62 6.39 1.58 4.68
N GLY A 63 6.96 0.99 3.62
CA GLY A 63 7.88 1.66 2.72
C GLY A 63 7.24 2.88 2.03
N TYR A 64 6.01 2.74 1.53
CA TYR A 64 5.26 3.85 0.97
C TYR A 64 4.99 4.95 2.00
N ARG A 65 4.59 4.60 3.23
CA ARG A 65 4.39 5.59 4.31
C ARG A 65 5.67 6.36 4.64
N GLY A 66 6.80 5.67 4.75
CA GLY A 66 8.11 6.29 4.95
C GLY A 66 8.52 7.20 3.78
N TYR A 67 8.34 6.74 2.54
CA TYR A 67 8.56 7.55 1.33
C TYR A 67 7.67 8.80 1.30
N ALA A 68 6.39 8.66 1.65
CA ALA A 68 5.43 9.75 1.68
C ALA A 68 5.80 10.81 2.72
N LEU A 69 6.30 10.39 3.89
CA LEU A 69 6.80 11.27 4.94
C LEU A 69 8.04 12.07 4.49
N ILE A 70 9.01 11.40 3.86
CA ILE A 70 10.26 12.02 3.38
C ILE A 70 9.95 13.09 2.31
N ASN A 71 8.93 12.86 1.48
CA ASN A 71 8.49 13.79 0.45
C ASN A 71 7.33 14.71 0.89
N GLY A 72 6.91 14.62 2.15
CA GLY A 72 5.81 15.40 2.69
C GLY A 72 6.19 16.88 2.80
N ILE A 73 5.37 17.77 2.26
CA ILE A 73 5.60 19.22 2.23
C ILE A 73 4.26 19.97 2.32
N TYR A 74 4.23 21.05 3.10
CA TYR A 74 3.17 22.05 3.12
C TYR A 74 3.73 23.38 2.58
N SER A 75 3.22 23.86 1.45
CA SER A 75 3.66 25.12 0.84
C SER A 75 2.54 26.15 0.94
N LEU A 76 2.78 27.22 1.68
CA LEU A 76 1.88 28.36 1.79
C LEU A 76 2.30 29.44 0.80
N LYS A 77 1.34 29.88 -0.01
CA LYS A 77 1.46 30.99 -0.95
C LYS A 77 0.32 31.99 -0.72
N ARG A 78 0.39 33.14 -1.39
CA ARG A 78 -0.66 34.17 -1.30
C ARG A 78 -1.99 33.76 -1.93
N ASP A 79 -1.96 32.82 -2.87
CA ASP A 79 -3.12 32.27 -3.57
C ASP A 79 -3.74 31.06 -2.85
N GLY A 80 -2.98 30.38 -1.98
CA GLY A 80 -3.49 29.30 -1.14
C GLY A 80 -2.43 28.38 -0.53
N LEU A 81 -2.90 27.30 0.07
CA LEU A 81 -2.11 26.26 0.71
C LEU A 81 -2.00 25.04 -0.22
N ARG A 82 -0.78 24.55 -0.45
CA ARG A 82 -0.54 23.31 -1.17
C ARG A 82 0.01 22.26 -0.23
N ILE A 83 -0.62 21.10 -0.20
CA ILE A 83 -0.24 19.94 0.59
C ILE A 83 0.23 18.87 -0.38
N ARG A 84 1.43 18.35 -0.17
CA ARG A 84 1.99 17.21 -0.93
C ARG A 84 2.39 16.14 0.06
N TRP A 85 1.87 14.93 -0.11
CA TRP A 85 2.12 13.80 0.78
C TRP A 85 2.27 12.50 0.00
N GLY A 86 3.52 12.15 -0.34
CA GLY A 86 3.81 11.05 -1.25
C GLY A 86 3.16 11.27 -2.62
N LEU A 87 2.29 10.34 -3.04
CA LEU A 87 1.57 10.46 -4.31
C LEU A 87 0.30 11.33 -4.20
N ARG A 88 -0.07 11.80 -3.00
CA ARG A 88 -1.23 12.67 -2.77
C ARG A 88 -0.88 14.15 -2.92
N ALA A 89 -1.78 14.90 -3.53
CA ALA A 89 -1.72 16.35 -3.62
C ALA A 89 -3.07 16.99 -3.32
N GLU A 90 -3.06 18.07 -2.54
CA GLU A 90 -4.22 18.91 -2.26
C GLU A 90 -3.81 20.38 -2.40
N ASP A 91 -4.51 21.15 -3.21
CA ASP A 91 -4.32 22.59 -3.35
C ASP A 91 -5.61 23.27 -2.86
N ILE A 92 -5.50 24.05 -1.79
CA ILE A 92 -6.60 24.70 -1.07
C ILE A 92 -6.51 26.22 -1.32
N PRO A 93 -7.50 26.83 -2.01
CA PRO A 93 -7.51 28.27 -2.23
C PRO A 93 -7.65 29.03 -0.91
N LEU A 94 -6.92 30.13 -0.76
CA LEU A 94 -6.99 30.91 0.48
C LEU A 94 -8.40 31.49 0.73
N SER A 95 -9.16 31.73 -0.34
CA SER A 95 -10.55 32.20 -0.29
C SER A 95 -11.53 31.20 0.33
N GLU A 96 -11.18 29.91 0.37
CA GLU A 96 -12.01 28.87 0.97
C GLU A 96 -11.68 28.65 2.45
N VAL A 97 -10.57 29.20 2.94
CA VAL A 97 -10.10 28.97 4.31
C VAL A 97 -10.84 29.90 5.26
N THR A 98 -11.55 29.31 6.22
CA THR A 98 -12.35 30.06 7.21
C THR A 98 -11.53 30.43 8.43
N TRP A 99 -10.68 29.53 8.92
CA TRP A 99 -9.75 29.78 10.02
C TRP A 99 -8.62 28.75 10.06
N VAL A 100 -7.52 29.13 10.71
CA VAL A 100 -6.38 28.25 11.00
C VAL A 100 -5.99 28.41 12.47
N ARG A 101 -5.97 27.30 13.23
CA ARG A 101 -5.67 27.30 14.66
C ARG A 101 -4.93 26.04 15.10
N PRO A 102 -4.07 26.12 16.13
CA PRO A 102 -3.55 24.94 16.82
C PRO A 102 -4.66 24.00 17.30
N ALA A 103 -4.45 22.68 17.21
CA ALA A 103 -5.40 21.70 17.74
C ALA A 103 -5.48 21.72 19.28
N THR A 104 -4.47 22.28 19.95
CA THR A 104 -4.44 22.50 21.40
C THR A 104 -5.51 23.47 21.88
N ASP A 105 -6.09 24.27 20.98
CA ASP A 105 -7.09 25.28 21.30
C ASP A 105 -8.51 24.70 21.32
N LEU A 106 -8.68 23.42 20.98
CA LEU A 106 -9.98 22.73 21.06
C LEU A 106 -10.30 22.34 22.50
N GLU A 107 -11.55 22.57 22.90
CA GLU A 107 -12.07 22.13 24.20
C GLU A 107 -12.08 20.59 24.31
N THR A 108 -12.50 19.92 23.22
CA THR A 108 -12.44 18.46 23.10
C THR A 108 -11.16 18.05 22.36
N PRO A 109 -10.32 17.17 22.92
CA PRO A 109 -9.09 16.76 22.28
C PRO A 109 -9.36 15.89 21.04
N LEU A 110 -8.49 16.03 20.02
CA LEU A 110 -8.56 15.24 18.80
C LEU A 110 -8.29 13.76 19.07
N ARG A 111 -9.15 12.90 18.51
CA ARG A 111 -8.86 11.47 18.39
C ARG A 111 -7.95 11.23 17.19
N LEU A 112 -7.01 10.29 17.33
CA LEU A 112 -6.14 9.91 16.22
C LEU A 112 -6.86 8.90 15.30
N PRO A 113 -6.61 8.95 13.97
CA PRO A 113 -7.12 7.94 13.04
C PRO A 113 -6.69 6.51 13.41
N ALA A 114 -7.47 5.52 13.00
CA ALA A 114 -7.05 4.11 13.12
C ALA A 114 -5.75 3.85 12.35
N PHE A 115 -4.90 2.96 12.87
CA PHE A 115 -3.58 2.63 12.29
C PHE A 115 -2.61 3.82 12.17
N SER A 116 -2.81 4.83 13.03
CA SER A 116 -1.88 5.93 13.23
C SER A 116 -0.56 5.44 13.81
N ILE A 117 0.53 5.76 13.12
CA ILE A 117 1.90 5.52 13.58
C ILE A 117 2.64 6.84 13.43
N THR A 118 3.57 7.14 14.34
CA THR A 118 4.43 8.32 14.20
C THR A 118 5.13 8.32 12.84
N GLY A 119 5.03 9.43 12.12
CA GLY A 119 5.43 9.59 10.73
C GLY A 119 4.30 9.37 9.70
N ALA A 120 3.12 8.88 10.12
CA ALA A 120 1.98 8.63 9.26
C ALA A 120 0.64 8.65 10.04
N LEU A 121 0.23 9.83 10.49
CA LEU A 121 -1.12 10.10 10.99
C LEU A 121 -2.00 10.46 9.81
N LEU A 122 -2.56 9.44 9.17
CA LEU A 122 -3.34 9.57 7.93
C LEU A 122 -4.71 8.93 8.11
N GLY A 123 -5.76 9.63 7.72
CA GLY A 123 -7.13 9.09 7.71
C GLY A 123 -8.18 10.13 8.06
N TYR A 124 -9.40 9.66 8.28
CA TYR A 124 -10.53 10.49 8.66
C TYR A 124 -10.97 10.17 10.09
N VAL A 125 -11.36 11.20 10.83
CA VAL A 125 -11.90 11.09 12.19
C VAL A 125 -13.07 12.04 12.32
N ASP A 126 -14.19 11.55 12.85
CA ASP A 126 -15.32 12.41 13.18
C ASP A 126 -15.10 13.06 14.55
N HIS A 127 -15.21 14.39 14.60
CA HIS A 127 -15.13 15.21 15.78
C HIS A 127 -16.53 15.75 16.14
N PRO A 128 -16.93 15.74 17.43
CA PRO A 128 -18.26 16.18 17.86
C PRO A 128 -18.62 17.59 17.38
N ASP A 129 -17.67 18.53 17.46
CA ASP A 129 -17.93 19.95 17.19
C ASP A 129 -17.58 20.40 15.76
N LEU A 130 -16.72 19.64 15.06
CA LEU A 130 -16.15 20.04 13.77
C LEU A 130 -16.56 19.10 12.63
N GLY A 131 -17.26 17.99 12.93
CA GLY A 131 -17.57 16.97 11.93
C GLY A 131 -16.31 16.22 11.49
N GLN A 132 -16.24 15.86 10.21
CA GLN A 132 -15.19 14.99 9.69
C GLN A 132 -13.87 15.75 9.48
N LEU A 133 -12.83 15.33 10.21
CA LEU A 133 -11.46 15.82 10.12
C LEU A 133 -10.61 14.89 9.27
N GLU A 134 -9.83 15.45 8.36
CA GLU A 134 -8.87 14.73 7.54
C GLU A 134 -7.44 14.95 8.03
N PHE A 135 -6.79 13.88 8.48
CA PHE A 135 -5.41 13.91 8.95
C PHE A 135 -4.44 13.71 7.80
N ILE A 136 -3.53 14.67 7.65
CA ILE A 136 -2.34 14.62 6.80
C ILE A 136 -1.18 15.13 7.67
N ALA A 137 -0.78 14.33 8.65
CA ALA A 137 0.20 14.69 9.67
C ALA A 137 1.23 13.59 9.90
N SER A 138 2.40 13.95 10.43
CA SER A 138 3.44 13.03 10.90
C SER A 138 3.46 12.86 12.42
N ASP A 139 3.04 13.86 13.18
CA ASP A 139 3.15 13.85 14.64
C ASP A 139 1.90 14.43 15.30
N ALA A 140 1.57 13.96 16.51
CA ALA A 140 0.36 14.31 17.23
C ALA A 140 0.54 15.50 18.18
N GLN A 141 1.77 15.96 18.42
CA GLN A 141 2.08 17.03 19.37
C GLN A 141 1.83 18.41 18.74
N ASP A 142 2.28 18.61 17.50
CA ASP A 142 2.30 19.92 16.85
C ASP A 142 1.21 20.04 15.77
N LEU A 143 -0.02 19.68 16.14
CA LEU A 143 -1.16 19.67 15.22
C LEU A 143 -1.73 21.07 14.98
N VAL A 144 -1.99 21.39 13.71
CA VAL A 144 -2.70 22.59 13.24
C VAL A 144 -3.92 22.16 12.45
N ILE A 145 -5.04 22.81 12.70
CA ILE A 145 -6.28 22.60 11.96
C ILE A 145 -6.44 23.76 10.97
N VAL A 146 -6.64 23.41 9.70
CA VAL A 146 -6.98 24.33 8.61
C VAL A 146 -8.43 24.02 8.22
N ALA A 147 -9.34 24.92 8.60
CA ALA A 147 -10.74 24.81 8.27
C ALA A 147 -11.02 25.51 6.94
N THR A 148 -11.70 24.80 6.03
CA THR A 148 -12.21 25.34 4.77
C THR A 148 -13.73 25.40 4.81
N LEU A 149 -14.37 25.90 3.75
CA LEU A 149 -15.83 25.95 3.65
C LEU A 149 -16.48 24.56 3.79
N ASP A 150 -15.85 23.53 3.22
CA ASP A 150 -16.44 22.18 3.13
C ASP A 150 -15.68 21.10 3.93
N ARG A 151 -14.43 21.37 4.33
CA ARG A 151 -13.51 20.35 4.88
C ARG A 151 -12.59 20.90 5.97
N TYR A 152 -12.16 20.02 6.87
CA TYR A 152 -11.18 20.33 7.91
C TYR A 152 -9.94 19.47 7.74
N PHE A 153 -8.78 20.10 7.60
CA PHE A 153 -7.50 19.42 7.46
C PHE A 153 -6.68 19.54 8.75
N VAL A 154 -6.12 18.43 9.20
CA VAL A 154 -5.24 18.35 10.36
C VAL A 154 -3.82 18.07 9.87
N LEU A 155 -2.94 19.06 10.07
CA LEU A 155 -1.55 19.06 9.61
C LEU A 155 -0.58 19.10 10.80
N SER A 156 0.68 18.76 10.58
CA SER A 156 1.73 18.85 11.60
C SER A 156 3.02 19.48 11.03
N PRO A 157 3.03 20.80 10.75
CA PRO A 157 4.25 21.49 10.34
C PRO A 157 5.29 21.45 11.46
N GLU A 158 6.57 21.37 11.11
CA GLU A 158 7.70 21.30 12.06
C GLU A 158 7.78 22.53 12.96
N ASN A 159 7.38 23.71 12.45
CA ASN A 159 7.21 24.93 13.23
C ASN A 159 5.74 25.37 13.18
N LYS A 160 4.98 24.96 14.20
CA LYS A 160 3.54 25.25 14.32
C LYS A 160 3.26 26.74 14.37
N GLU A 161 3.97 27.45 15.23
CA GLU A 161 3.75 28.87 15.53
C GLU A 161 4.01 29.72 14.29
N GLU A 162 5.13 29.48 13.59
CA GLU A 162 5.45 30.19 12.36
C GLU A 162 4.43 29.87 11.26
N PHE A 163 4.00 28.61 11.13
CA PHE A 163 2.98 28.23 10.16
C PHE A 163 1.69 29.03 10.37
N VAL A 164 1.16 29.04 11.59
CA VAL A 164 -0.08 29.77 11.92
C VAL A 164 0.08 31.27 11.70
N GLN A 165 1.18 31.87 12.15
CA GLN A 165 1.43 33.31 11.99
C GLN A 165 1.50 33.72 10.53
N ARG A 166 2.23 32.96 9.70
CA ARG A 166 2.36 33.23 8.25
C ARG A 166 1.02 33.03 7.54
N PHE A 167 0.24 32.04 7.96
CA PHE A 167 -1.10 31.79 7.43
C PHE A 167 -2.06 32.94 7.71
N GLN A 168 -2.11 33.41 8.96
CA GLN A 168 -2.96 34.54 9.35
C GLN A 168 -2.60 35.81 8.57
N ARG A 169 -1.29 36.11 8.43
CA ARG A 169 -0.84 37.23 7.61
C ARG A 169 -1.25 37.08 6.14
N ALA A 170 -1.22 35.87 5.59
CA ALA A 170 -1.69 35.62 4.23
C ALA A 170 -3.19 35.89 4.10
N LEU A 171 -4.00 35.45 5.07
CA LEU A 171 -5.45 35.71 5.11
C LEU A 171 -5.76 37.21 5.19
N GLU A 172 -5.03 37.96 6.02
CA GLU A 172 -5.18 39.43 6.16
C GLU A 172 -4.91 40.19 4.85
N MET A 173 -3.95 39.72 4.05
CA MET A 173 -3.58 40.35 2.78
C MET A 173 -4.56 40.05 1.65
N GLY A 174 -5.33 38.97 1.76
CA GLY A 174 -6.24 38.50 0.72
C GLY A 174 -5.54 38.02 -0.57
N THR A 175 -6.33 37.43 -1.46
CA THR A 175 -5.87 37.01 -2.80
C THR A 175 -6.38 37.94 -3.89
N LEU A 176 -5.54 38.23 -4.89
CA LEU A 176 -5.96 38.95 -6.11
C LEU A 176 -6.22 38.00 -7.28
N THR A 177 -5.73 36.75 -7.17
CA THR A 177 -5.87 35.69 -8.17
C THR A 177 -6.02 34.39 -7.40
N PRO A 178 -7.26 33.94 -7.11
CA PRO A 178 -7.49 32.70 -6.39
C PRO A 178 -6.85 31.52 -7.14
N MET A 179 -6.21 30.62 -6.39
CA MET A 179 -5.78 29.33 -6.92
C MET A 179 -7.03 28.46 -7.18
N GLU A 180 -6.99 27.59 -8.18
CA GLU A 180 -8.04 26.58 -8.35
C GLU A 180 -7.86 25.46 -7.31
N ALA A 181 -8.97 25.04 -6.70
CA ALA A 181 -8.96 23.88 -5.82
C ALA A 181 -8.60 22.62 -6.62
N TYR A 182 -7.59 21.87 -6.18
CA TYR A 182 -7.15 20.64 -6.84
C TYR A 182 -6.92 19.54 -5.82
N SER A 183 -7.47 18.35 -6.07
CA SER A 183 -7.25 17.17 -5.24
C SER A 183 -6.85 15.98 -6.13
N ALA A 184 -5.67 15.43 -5.90
CA ALA A 184 -5.22 14.20 -6.50
C ALA A 184 -4.91 13.17 -5.42
N ILE A 185 -5.75 12.14 -5.35
CA ILE A 185 -5.62 11.05 -4.40
C ILE A 185 -5.29 9.78 -5.18
N PRO A 186 -4.12 9.14 -4.98
CA PRO A 186 -3.76 7.87 -5.61
C PRO A 186 -4.76 6.75 -5.33
N ALA A 187 -5.37 6.80 -4.15
CA ALA A 187 -6.45 5.91 -3.77
C ALA A 187 -7.63 5.99 -4.72
N ALA A 188 -7.86 7.11 -5.43
CA ALA A 188 -8.92 7.20 -6.44
C ALA A 188 -8.70 6.23 -7.60
N PHE A 189 -7.45 6.06 -8.07
CA PHE A 189 -7.13 5.09 -9.11
C PHE A 189 -7.28 3.64 -8.62
N LEU A 190 -6.76 3.32 -7.43
CA LEU A 190 -6.96 1.99 -6.83
C LEU A 190 -8.44 1.71 -6.57
N ARG A 191 -9.20 2.70 -6.12
CA ARG A 191 -10.65 2.61 -5.92
C ARG A 191 -11.37 2.33 -7.24
N GLN A 192 -10.94 2.90 -8.37
CA GLN A 192 -11.50 2.55 -9.67
C GLN A 192 -11.29 1.07 -10.04
N ILE A 193 -10.16 0.47 -9.67
CA ILE A 193 -9.91 -0.97 -9.90
C ILE A 193 -10.79 -1.82 -8.97
N VAL A 194 -10.92 -1.43 -7.70
CA VAL A 194 -11.75 -2.14 -6.71
C VAL A 194 -13.25 -2.03 -7.01
N LEU A 195 -13.70 -0.92 -7.61
CA LEU A 195 -15.08 -0.74 -8.05
C LEU A 195 -15.38 -1.41 -9.39
N ASP A 196 -14.36 -1.66 -10.21
CA ASP A 196 -14.49 -2.40 -11.46
C ASP A 196 -14.80 -3.87 -11.19
N LYS A 197 -15.80 -4.41 -11.90
CA LYS A 197 -16.27 -5.79 -11.67
C LYS A 197 -15.18 -6.84 -11.90
N TYR A 198 -14.29 -6.62 -12.88
CA TYR A 198 -13.22 -7.56 -13.21
C TYR A 198 -12.05 -7.39 -12.26
N GLY A 199 -11.64 -6.15 -11.97
CA GLY A 199 -10.59 -5.88 -10.97
C GLY A 199 -10.95 -6.44 -9.59
N ARG A 200 -12.20 -6.23 -9.15
CA ARG A 200 -12.73 -6.73 -7.87
C ARG A 200 -12.80 -8.25 -7.76
N ALA A 201 -12.97 -8.95 -8.87
CA ALA A 201 -13.12 -10.41 -8.86
C ALA A 201 -11.81 -11.12 -9.20
N LEU A 202 -11.18 -10.78 -10.33
CA LEU A 202 -10.05 -11.53 -10.90
C LEU A 202 -8.77 -11.40 -10.09
N ILE A 203 -8.45 -10.20 -9.58
CA ILE A 203 -7.24 -9.99 -8.77
C ILE A 203 -7.30 -10.81 -7.47
N PRO A 204 -8.29 -10.64 -6.58
CA PRO A 204 -8.32 -11.42 -5.34
C PRO A 204 -8.52 -12.92 -5.60
N ALA A 205 -9.25 -13.32 -6.64
CA ALA A 205 -9.38 -14.74 -7.01
C ALA A 205 -8.04 -15.33 -7.48
N GLY A 206 -7.27 -14.61 -8.30
CA GLY A 206 -5.94 -15.05 -8.75
C GLY A 206 -4.94 -15.12 -7.60
N PHE A 207 -4.98 -14.16 -6.67
CA PHE A 207 -4.22 -14.22 -5.44
C PHE A 207 -4.58 -15.43 -4.59
N GLY A 208 -5.89 -15.67 -4.39
CA GLY A 208 -6.40 -16.83 -3.67
C GLY A 208 -5.95 -18.15 -4.27
N LEU A 209 -6.05 -18.33 -5.59
CA LEU A 209 -5.58 -19.52 -6.28
C LEU A 209 -4.05 -19.69 -6.17
N THR A 210 -3.29 -18.60 -6.22
CA THR A 210 -1.82 -18.66 -6.05
C THR A 210 -1.44 -19.10 -4.63
N LEU A 211 -2.17 -18.63 -3.61
CA LEU A 211 -1.99 -19.12 -2.24
C LEU A 211 -2.45 -20.58 -2.09
N SER A 212 -3.57 -20.96 -2.71
CA SER A 212 -4.04 -22.35 -2.71
C SER A 212 -3.01 -23.28 -3.37
N LEU A 213 -2.40 -22.87 -4.48
CA LEU A 213 -1.31 -23.62 -5.12
C LEU A 213 -0.15 -23.86 -4.15
N LEU A 214 0.28 -22.83 -3.43
CA LEU A 214 1.33 -22.94 -2.41
C LEU A 214 0.95 -23.95 -1.32
N VAL A 215 -0.27 -23.86 -0.78
CA VAL A 215 -0.76 -24.76 0.27
C VAL A 215 -0.85 -26.20 -0.23
N ILE A 216 -1.46 -26.42 -1.39
CA ILE A 216 -1.64 -27.75 -1.99
C ILE A 216 -0.28 -28.40 -2.20
N VAL A 217 0.67 -27.69 -2.82
CA VAL A 217 2.00 -28.22 -3.09
C VAL A 217 2.78 -28.46 -1.79
N GLY A 218 2.80 -27.49 -0.87
CA GLY A 218 3.52 -27.63 0.39
C GLY A 218 3.05 -28.80 1.25
N LEU A 219 1.73 -29.07 1.27
CA LEU A 219 1.16 -30.23 1.94
C LEU A 219 1.44 -31.55 1.19
N SER A 220 1.47 -31.51 -0.15
CA SER A 220 1.76 -32.69 -0.98
C SER A 220 3.19 -33.19 -0.85
N ILE A 221 4.14 -32.33 -0.47
CA ILE A 221 5.53 -32.71 -0.23
C ILE A 221 5.64 -33.62 1.01
N SER A 222 4.83 -33.41 2.05
CA SER A 222 4.93 -34.21 3.28
C SER A 222 4.62 -35.70 3.09
N SER A 223 3.84 -36.06 2.09
CA SER A 223 3.47 -37.45 1.84
C SER A 223 4.46 -38.20 0.95
N ARG A 224 5.51 -37.53 0.42
CA ARG A 224 6.39 -38.09 -0.63
C ARG A 224 7.83 -37.63 -0.49
N VAL A 225 8.77 -38.56 -0.66
CA VAL A 225 10.21 -38.23 -0.69
C VAL A 225 10.64 -37.78 -2.08
N THR A 226 10.10 -38.43 -3.13
CA THR A 226 10.43 -38.12 -4.52
C THR A 226 9.19 -37.99 -5.39
N VAL A 227 9.33 -37.29 -6.52
CA VAL A 227 8.29 -37.04 -7.52
C VAL A 227 8.92 -36.96 -8.91
N SER A 228 8.20 -37.42 -9.93
CA SER A 228 8.63 -37.23 -11.32
C SER A 228 8.17 -35.86 -11.81
N LEU A 229 9.10 -35.04 -12.32
CA LEU A 229 8.80 -33.72 -12.90
C LEU A 229 8.71 -33.78 -14.42
N GLY A 230 7.60 -34.33 -14.92
CA GLY A 230 7.28 -34.34 -16.35
C GLY A 230 7.34 -35.72 -16.98
N TYR A 231 7.18 -35.74 -18.31
CA TYR A 231 7.08 -36.97 -19.10
C TYR A 231 8.08 -36.95 -20.26
N ASP A 232 8.60 -38.11 -20.61
CA ASP A 232 9.43 -38.30 -21.79
C ASP A 232 8.56 -38.24 -23.09
N PRO A 233 9.17 -38.26 -24.29
CA PRO A 233 8.43 -38.28 -25.55
C PRO A 233 7.51 -39.49 -25.75
N ASN A 234 7.69 -40.55 -24.97
CA ASN A 234 6.87 -41.76 -24.98
C ASN A 234 5.73 -41.69 -23.94
N GLY A 235 5.61 -40.60 -23.20
CA GLY A 235 4.60 -40.41 -22.16
C GLY A 235 4.94 -41.10 -20.83
N LEU A 236 6.17 -41.57 -20.64
CA LEU A 236 6.64 -42.18 -19.40
C LEU A 236 7.13 -41.10 -18.42
N PRO A 237 6.92 -41.25 -17.11
CA PRO A 237 7.44 -40.32 -16.12
C PRO A 237 8.97 -40.21 -16.21
N LEU A 238 9.49 -38.99 -16.14
CA LEU A 238 10.93 -38.74 -16.02
C LEU A 238 11.49 -39.32 -14.70
N PRO A 239 12.81 -39.49 -14.57
CA PRO A 239 13.42 -39.98 -13.33
C PRO A 239 12.97 -39.15 -12.11
N PRO A 240 12.66 -39.80 -10.98
CA PRO A 240 12.17 -39.12 -9.79
C PRO A 240 13.23 -38.20 -9.21
N VAL A 241 12.81 -37.00 -8.81
CA VAL A 241 13.61 -35.97 -8.13
C VAL A 241 13.04 -35.71 -6.74
N ASP A 242 13.78 -34.98 -5.90
CA ASP A 242 13.31 -34.60 -4.56
C ASP A 242 11.97 -33.86 -4.62
N ALA A 243 11.02 -34.23 -3.77
CA ALA A 243 9.68 -33.64 -3.74
C ALA A 243 9.69 -32.12 -3.53
N ASN A 244 10.73 -31.59 -2.88
CA ASN A 244 10.94 -30.14 -2.72
C ASN A 244 10.98 -29.38 -4.05
N GLN A 245 11.35 -30.02 -5.16
CA GLN A 245 11.36 -29.38 -6.47
C GLN A 245 9.94 -29.01 -6.98
N LEU A 246 8.87 -29.57 -6.39
CA LEU A 246 7.49 -29.15 -6.67
C LEU A 246 7.24 -27.68 -6.27
N LEU A 247 8.02 -27.11 -5.34
CA LEU A 247 7.92 -25.70 -4.95
C LEU A 247 8.21 -24.74 -6.11
N LEU A 248 8.83 -25.20 -7.19
CA LEU A 248 8.98 -24.42 -8.42
C LEU A 248 7.63 -23.99 -9.00
N LEU A 249 6.57 -24.80 -8.85
CA LEU A 249 5.24 -24.48 -9.37
C LEU A 249 4.61 -23.26 -8.65
N PRO A 250 4.53 -23.22 -7.29
CA PRO A 250 4.13 -22.01 -6.57
C PRO A 250 5.01 -20.79 -6.89
N VAL A 251 6.33 -20.95 -7.00
CA VAL A 251 7.24 -19.84 -7.31
C VAL A 251 6.92 -19.25 -8.68
N LEU A 252 6.75 -20.09 -9.71
CA LEU A 252 6.33 -19.67 -11.05
C LEU A 252 4.95 -19.00 -11.01
N GLY A 253 4.00 -19.60 -10.26
CA GLY A 253 2.66 -19.04 -10.06
C GLY A 253 2.70 -17.62 -9.50
N VAL A 254 3.49 -17.39 -8.45
CA VAL A 254 3.68 -16.06 -7.84
C VAL A 254 4.30 -15.08 -8.84
N LEU A 255 5.39 -15.47 -9.51
CA LEU A 255 6.08 -14.59 -10.47
C LEU A 255 5.14 -14.16 -11.61
N LEU A 256 4.42 -15.10 -12.20
CA LEU A 256 3.48 -14.83 -13.29
C LEU A 256 2.26 -14.04 -12.80
N TYR A 257 1.73 -14.34 -11.62
CA TYR A 257 0.63 -13.60 -11.02
C TYR A 257 1.01 -12.14 -10.74
N ILE A 258 2.19 -11.88 -10.16
CA ILE A 258 2.68 -10.51 -9.92
C ILE A 258 2.87 -9.79 -11.24
N ALA A 259 3.59 -10.39 -12.19
CA ALA A 259 3.85 -9.77 -13.50
C ALA A 259 2.54 -9.44 -14.22
N GLY A 260 1.58 -10.37 -14.25
CA GLY A 260 0.27 -10.19 -14.86
C GLY A 260 -0.58 -9.14 -14.13
N THR A 261 -0.57 -9.12 -12.80
CA THR A 261 -1.28 -8.09 -12.02
C THR A 261 -0.72 -6.70 -12.30
N VAL A 262 0.61 -6.53 -12.28
CA VAL A 262 1.29 -5.25 -12.57
C VAL A 262 1.01 -4.79 -14.00
N ALA A 263 1.13 -5.70 -14.98
CA ALA A 263 0.83 -5.41 -16.38
C ALA A 263 -0.64 -5.00 -16.57
N GLY A 264 -1.58 -5.72 -15.95
CA GLY A 264 -2.99 -5.38 -16.01
C GLY A 264 -3.30 -4.02 -15.38
N VAL A 265 -2.71 -3.70 -14.22
CA VAL A 265 -2.83 -2.37 -13.59
C VAL A 265 -2.26 -1.27 -14.49
N TYR A 266 -1.14 -1.52 -15.17
CA TYR A 266 -0.54 -0.57 -16.11
C TYR A 266 -1.48 -0.28 -17.30
N PHE A 267 -2.03 -1.32 -17.94
CA PHE A 267 -2.98 -1.16 -19.04
C PHE A 267 -4.32 -0.56 -18.60
N TYR A 268 -4.74 -0.76 -17.35
CA TYR A 268 -5.99 -0.19 -16.82
C TYR A 268 -5.95 1.34 -16.70
N ARG A 269 -4.75 1.96 -16.69
CA ARG A 269 -4.57 3.42 -16.60
C ARG A 269 -5.22 4.19 -17.74
N ARG A 270 -5.30 3.61 -18.94
CA ARG A 270 -5.93 4.26 -20.10
C ARG A 270 -7.30 3.63 -20.36
N PRO A 271 -8.38 4.41 -20.51
CA PRO A 271 -9.72 3.88 -20.76
C PRO A 271 -9.79 2.94 -21.96
N GLU A 272 -9.06 3.25 -23.03
CA GLU A 272 -9.03 2.48 -24.29
C GLU A 272 -8.41 1.08 -24.15
N SER A 273 -7.46 0.90 -23.23
CA SER A 273 -6.77 -0.39 -23.02
C SER A 273 -7.34 -1.24 -21.88
N ARG A 274 -8.49 -0.85 -21.30
CA ARG A 274 -9.16 -1.64 -20.25
C ARG A 274 -9.50 -3.07 -20.68
N PRO A 275 -9.95 -3.35 -21.92
CA PRO A 275 -10.16 -4.74 -22.36
C PRO A 275 -8.88 -5.58 -22.30
N VAL A 276 -7.73 -4.98 -22.62
CA VAL A 276 -6.42 -5.65 -22.50
C VAL A 276 -6.09 -5.95 -21.04
N ALA A 277 -6.35 -5.01 -20.13
CA ALA A 277 -6.15 -5.24 -18.70
C ALA A 277 -6.98 -6.41 -18.17
N TRP A 278 -8.25 -6.52 -18.59
CA TRP A 278 -9.12 -7.64 -18.19
C TRP A 278 -8.63 -8.98 -18.73
N LEU A 279 -8.14 -9.01 -19.97
CA LEU A 279 -7.56 -10.21 -20.57
C LEU A 279 -6.31 -10.66 -19.80
N VAL A 280 -5.43 -9.72 -19.47
CA VAL A 280 -4.22 -9.99 -18.68
C VAL A 280 -4.56 -10.52 -17.28
N TRP A 281 -5.55 -9.92 -16.58
CA TRP A 281 -5.99 -10.42 -15.27
C TRP A 281 -6.65 -11.79 -15.36
N THR A 282 -7.37 -12.08 -16.46
CA THR A 282 -7.94 -13.41 -16.69
C THR A 282 -6.84 -14.45 -16.90
N GLY A 283 -5.80 -14.14 -17.68
CA GLY A 283 -4.62 -15.00 -17.82
C GLY A 283 -3.90 -15.21 -16.49
N SER A 284 -3.82 -14.16 -15.66
CA SER A 284 -3.23 -14.21 -14.32
C SER A 284 -4.02 -15.10 -13.35
N LEU A 285 -5.33 -15.23 -13.54
CA LEU A 285 -6.21 -16.16 -12.80
C LEU A 285 -6.07 -17.59 -13.32
N LEU A 286 -6.04 -17.79 -14.64
CA LEU A 286 -5.96 -19.11 -15.26
C LEU A 286 -4.61 -19.80 -15.00
N THR A 287 -3.53 -19.03 -14.91
CA THR A 287 -2.18 -19.54 -14.68
C THR A 287 -2.08 -20.41 -13.42
N PRO A 288 -2.41 -19.93 -12.20
CA PRO A 288 -2.37 -20.76 -11.01
C PRO A 288 -3.39 -21.91 -11.06
N MET A 289 -4.53 -21.76 -11.75
CA MET A 289 -5.48 -22.85 -11.94
C MET A 289 -4.86 -24.01 -12.74
N ILE A 290 -4.17 -23.71 -13.84
CA ILE A 290 -3.47 -24.72 -14.65
C ILE A 290 -2.33 -25.35 -13.86
N LEU A 291 -1.58 -24.56 -13.10
CA LEU A 291 -0.50 -25.07 -12.25
C LEU A 291 -1.00 -25.98 -11.13
N ILE A 292 -2.19 -25.72 -10.56
CA ILE A 292 -2.84 -26.63 -9.60
C ILE A 292 -3.16 -27.97 -10.25
N VAL A 293 -3.73 -27.95 -11.46
CA VAL A 293 -4.01 -29.19 -12.22
C VAL A 293 -2.71 -29.94 -12.52
N ALA A 294 -1.66 -29.23 -12.96
CA ALA A 294 -0.34 -29.81 -13.21
C ALA A 294 0.25 -30.43 -11.94
N ALA A 295 0.18 -29.74 -10.80
CA ALA A 295 0.62 -30.28 -9.52
C ALA A 295 -0.15 -31.57 -9.16
N GLY A 296 -1.47 -31.59 -9.36
CA GLY A 296 -2.29 -32.79 -9.14
C GLY A 296 -1.88 -33.96 -10.02
N MET A 297 -1.59 -33.72 -11.31
CA MET A 297 -1.14 -34.76 -12.23
C MET A 297 0.25 -35.30 -11.85
N LEU A 298 1.19 -34.43 -11.48
CA LEU A 298 2.54 -34.83 -11.07
C LEU A 298 2.53 -35.62 -9.75
N VAL A 299 1.67 -35.22 -8.80
CA VAL A 299 1.47 -35.94 -7.53
C VAL A 299 0.74 -37.27 -7.76
N GLY A 300 -0.16 -37.36 -8.73
CA GLY A 300 -0.88 -38.60 -9.06
C GLY A 300 -0.09 -39.62 -9.88
N ALA A 301 0.94 -39.18 -10.61
CA ALA A 301 1.76 -40.01 -11.48
C ALA A 301 2.91 -40.76 -10.76
N GLY A 302 3.14 -40.49 -9.48
CA GLY A 302 4.18 -41.11 -8.66
C GLY A 302 3.67 -41.84 -7.43
#